data_AF-A0A7Y3GLW5-F1
#
_entry.id   AF-A0A7Y3GLW5-F1
#
_cell.length_a   1.000
_cell.length_b   1.000
_cell.length_c   1.000
_cell.angle_alpha   90.00
_cell.angle_beta   90.00
_cell.angle_gamma   90.00
#
_symmetry.space_group_name_H-M   'P 1'
#
loop_
_entity.id
_entity.type
_entity.pdbx_description
1 polymer ?
#
loop_
_entity_poly.entity_id
_entity_poly.type
_entity_poly.pdbx_seq_one_letter_code
_entity_poly.pdbx_strand_id
1 'polypeptide(L)' 'DLKIEMISRATENARLRAERIATNSGARLGNLLTAKMGIFQITGQNSNEDYSWGGAYNTSSKEKTASITMKLTYDVK' A
#
# COMPACT_ATOMS: atom_id res chain seq x y z
N ASP A 1 -6.84 14.53 3.93
CA ASP A 1 -6.35 14.37 2.54
C ASP A 1 -5.41 13.21 2.28
N LEU A 2 -4.23 13.12 2.91
CA LEU A 2 -3.20 12.10 2.59
C LEU A 2 -3.74 10.66 2.48
N LYS A 3 -4.67 10.27 3.35
CA LYS A 3 -5.31 8.94 3.31
C LYS A 3 -6.07 8.68 2.00
N ILE A 4 -6.85 9.65 1.53
CA ILE A 4 -7.66 9.52 0.30
C ILE A 4 -6.75 9.44 -0.92
N GLU A 5 -5.72 10.30 -0.96
CA GLU A 5 -4.74 10.28 -2.03
C GLU A 5 -3.98 8.95 -2.11
N MET A 6 -3.57 8.41 -0.96
CA MET A 6 -2.92 7.10 -0.88
C MET A 6 -3.84 5.97 -1.36
N ILE A 7 -5.12 5.99 -1.01
CA ILE A 7 -6.12 5.02 -1.49
C ILE A 7 -6.28 5.13 -3.00
N SER A 8 -6.38 6.34 -3.54
CA SER A 8 -6.54 6.58 -4.97
C SER A 8 -5.35 6.00 -5.76
N ARG A 9 -4.13 6.40 -5.38
CA ARG A 9 -2.88 5.90 -5.99
C ARG A 9 -2.74 4.39 -5.88
N ALA A 10 -3.07 3.81 -4.72
CA ALA A 10 -3.01 2.36 -4.53
C ALA A 10 -4.05 1.62 -5.40
N THR A 11 -5.24 2.20 -5.59
CA THR A 11 -6.32 1.60 -6.40
C THR A 11 -5.94 1.62 -7.88
N GLU A 12 -5.45 2.77 -8.35
CA GLU A 12 -5.00 2.96 -9.72
C GLU A 12 -3.86 2.00 -10.07
N ASN A 13 -2.85 1.91 -9.20
CA ASN A 13 -1.73 1.01 -9.41
C ASN A 13 -2.18 -0.46 -9.48
N ALA A 14 -3.07 -0.88 -8.57
CA ALA A 14 -3.60 -2.23 -8.55
C ALA A 14 -4.44 -2.54 -9.80
N ARG A 15 -5.25 -1.59 -10.29
CA ARG A 15 -6.01 -1.73 -11.55
C ARG A 15 -5.08 -1.91 -12.74
N LEU A 16 -4.06 -1.06 -12.89
CA LEU A 16 -3.07 -1.16 -13.97
C LEU A 16 -2.34 -2.50 -13.94
N ARG A 17 -2.03 -3.00 -12.75
CA ARG A 17 -1.42 -4.32 -12.58
C ARG A 17 -2.37 -5.44 -13.03
N ALA A 18 -3.63 -5.38 -12.62
CA ALA A 18 -4.65 -6.35 -13.02
C ALA A 18 -4.88 -6.34 -14.53
N GLU A 19 -4.89 -5.16 -15.17
CA GLU A 19 -5.02 -5.01 -16.62
C GLU A 19 -3.84 -5.62 -17.38
N ARG A 20 -2.61 -5.36 -16.92
CA ARG A 20 -1.41 -5.98 -17.49
C ARG A 20 -1.43 -7.50 -17.33
N ILE A 21 -1.87 -8.02 -16.19
CA ILE A 21 -1.98 -9.47 -15.95
C ILE A 21 -3.01 -10.08 -16.90
N ALA A 22 -4.20 -9.47 -17.01
CA ALA A 22 -5.24 -9.95 -17.90
C ALA A 22 -4.75 -9.98 -19.36
N THR A 23 -4.22 -8.86 -19.85
CA THR A 23 -3.72 -8.72 -21.23
C THR A 23 -2.62 -9.72 -21.55
N ASN A 24 -1.64 -9.91 -20.66
CA ASN A 24 -0.57 -10.90 -20.86
C ASN A 24 -1.09 -12.34 -20.80
N SER A 25 -2.21 -12.59 -20.11
CA SER A 25 -2.84 -13.91 -20.03
C SER A 25 -3.81 -14.18 -21.19
N GLY A 26 -3.92 -13.26 -22.16
CA GLY A 26 -4.85 -13.36 -23.29
C GLY A 26 -6.31 -13.08 -22.94
N ALA A 27 -6.57 -12.58 -21.73
CA ALA A 27 -7.91 -12.28 -21.24
C ALA A 27 -8.11 -10.77 -21.08
N ARG A 28 -9.35 -10.32 -20.89
CA ARG A 28 -9.65 -8.89 -20.69
C ARG A 28 -10.06 -8.62 -19.24
N LEU A 29 -9.53 -7.54 -18.67
CA LEU A 29 -9.94 -7.11 -17.34
C LEU A 29 -11.43 -6.72 -17.37
N GLY A 30 -12.22 -7.39 -16.53
CA GLY A 30 -13.66 -7.16 -16.38
C GLY A 30 -13.97 -6.13 -15.28
N ASN A 31 -15.21 -6.21 -14.79
CA ASN A 31 -15.69 -5.28 -13.76
C ASN A 31 -15.05 -5.60 -12.40
N LEU A 32 -14.90 -4.57 -11.57
CA LEU A 32 -14.50 -4.73 -10.18
C LEU A 32 -15.64 -5.45 -9.41
N LEU A 33 -15.38 -6.65 -8.93
CA LEU A 33 -16.33 -7.45 -8.14
C LEU A 33 -16.30 -7.03 -6.67
N THR A 34 -15.12 -6.78 -6.13
CA THR A 34 -14.96 -6.48 -4.71
C THR A 34 -13.71 -5.64 -4.47
N ALA A 35 -13.85 -4.58 -3.66
CA ALA A 35 -12.74 -3.83 -3.10
C ALA A 35 -12.73 -3.99 -1.58
N LYS A 36 -11.65 -4.53 -1.03
CA LYS A 36 -11.42 -4.59 0.42
C LYS A 36 -10.18 -3.78 0.77
N MET A 37 -10.37 -2.78 1.61
CA MET A 37 -9.28 -2.06 2.23
C MET A 37 -8.76 -2.90 3.40
N GLY A 38 -7.46 -3.14 3.42
CA GLY A 38 -6.76 -3.78 4.54
C GLY A 38 -6.43 -2.77 5.64
N ILE A 39 -5.48 -3.15 6.48
CA ILE A 39 -5.04 -2.33 7.61
C ILE A 39 -4.18 -1.17 7.10
N PHE A 40 -4.44 0.04 7.61
CA PHE A 40 -3.59 1.21 7.39
C PHE A 40 -2.50 1.20 8.46
N GLN A 41 -1.26 0.89 8.06
CA GLN A 41 -0.12 0.81 8.95
C GLN A 41 0.72 2.07 8.83
N ILE A 42 1.15 2.64 9.95
CA ILE A 42 2.11 3.74 9.97
C ILE A 42 3.30 3.25 10.77
N THR A 43 4.39 2.93 10.08
CA THR A 43 5.65 2.53 10.69
C THR A 43 6.55 3.76 10.77
N GLY A 44 7.11 4.05 11.95
CA GLY A 44 8.15 5.07 12.05
C GLY A 44 9.41 4.58 11.33
N GLN A 45 10.00 5.39 10.45
CA GLN A 45 11.35 5.09 9.97
C GLN A 45 12.29 5.36 11.15
N ASN A 46 13.04 4.33 11.56
CA ASN A 46 13.88 4.23 12.79
C ASN A 46 13.20 3.68 14.07
N SER A 47 12.49 2.55 13.98
CA SER A 47 12.20 1.71 15.15
C SER A 47 13.15 0.52 15.24
N ASN A 48 14.44 0.75 15.07
CA ASN A 48 15.50 -0.26 15.22
C ASN A 48 16.39 0.06 16.44
N GLU A 49 15.81 0.64 17.49
CA GLU A 49 16.47 0.73 18.80
C GLU A 49 16.18 -0.56 19.60
N ASP A 50 16.72 -1.66 19.09
CA ASP A 50 17.14 -2.77 19.94
C ASP A 50 18.35 -2.27 20.76
N TYR A 51 18.07 -1.85 21.99
CA TYR A 51 18.99 -1.68 23.14
C TYR A 51 20.44 -1.20 22.91
N SER A 52 20.76 -0.02 23.45
CA SER A 52 22.05 0.18 24.15
C SER A 52 21.98 1.30 25.19
N TRP A 53 22.43 0.94 26.38
CA TRP A 53 22.74 1.78 27.54
C TRP A 53 23.56 3.02 27.14
N GLY A 54 22.93 4.19 27.07
CA GLY A 54 23.60 5.46 26.76
C GLY A 54 22.72 6.31 25.85
N GLY A 55 22.00 7.27 26.45
CA GLY A 55 20.90 8.00 25.81
C GLY A 55 21.23 8.56 24.42
N ALA A 56 20.55 8.02 23.40
CA ALA A 56 20.48 8.62 22.08
C ALA A 56 19.23 9.51 22.02
N TYR A 57 19.42 10.81 22.23
CA TYR A 57 18.38 11.82 21.99
C TYR A 57 18.23 12.04 20.47
N ASN A 58 17.59 11.08 19.80
CA ASN A 58 17.34 11.14 18.36
C ASN A 58 16.14 12.04 18.04
N THR A 59 16.42 13.32 17.79
CA THR A 59 15.44 14.35 17.35
C THR A 59 15.06 14.21 15.85
N SER A 60 15.44 13.12 15.16
CA SER A 60 15.35 13.00 13.70
C SER A 60 14.27 12.04 13.16
N SER A 61 13.50 11.34 14.00
CA SER A 61 12.44 10.42 13.54
C SER A 61 11.14 11.13 13.15
N LYS A 62 11.24 12.15 12.30
CA LYS A 62 10.08 12.90 11.76
C LYS A 62 9.47 12.24 10.53
N GLU A 63 10.17 11.33 9.87
CA GLU A 63 9.66 10.61 8.70
C GLU A 63 8.93 9.32 9.11
N LYS A 64 7.66 9.23 8.70
CA LYS A 64 6.79 8.07 8.96
C LYS A 64 6.44 7.42 7.63
N THR A 65 6.67 6.12 7.50
CA THR A 65 6.21 5.36 6.35
C THR A 65 4.79 4.88 6.60
N ALA A 66 3.83 5.46 5.90
CA ALA A 66 2.47 4.94 5.86
C ALA A 66 2.37 3.88 4.76
N SER A 67 1.87 2.70 5.09
CA SER A 67 1.58 1.60 4.18
C SER A 67 0.10 1.27 4.22
N ILE A 68 -0.52 1.19 3.04
CA ILE A 68 -1.91 0.77 2.89
C ILE A 68 -1.96 -0.45 1.98
N THR A 69 -2.57 -1.53 2.48
CA THR A 69 -2.83 -2.71 1.67
C THR A 69 -4.27 -2.67 1.18
N MET A 70 -4.49 -2.89 -0.11
CA MET A 70 -5.83 -3.03 -0.67
C MET A 70 -5.91 -4.28 -1.53
N LYS A 71 -7.03 -4.98 -1.41
CA LYS A 71 -7.35 -6.16 -2.19
C LYS A 71 -8.51 -5.84 -3.12
N LEU A 72 -8.23 -5.81 -4.42
CA LEU A 72 -9.21 -5.59 -5.46
C LEU A 72 -9.37 -6.90 -6.23
N THR A 73 -10.61 -7.36 -6.37
CA THR A 73 -10.96 -8.56 -7.13
C THR A 73 -11.74 -8.13 -8.35
N TYR A 74 -11.20 -8.44 -9.53
CA TYR A 74 -11.84 -8.15 -10.81
C TYR A 74 -12.32 -9.44 -11.43
N ASP A 75 -13.42 -9.34 -12.16
CA ASP A 75 -13.83 -10.35 -13.11
C ASP A 75 -12.88 -10.37 -14.31
N VAL A 76 -12.79 -11.49 -15.01
CA VAL A 76 -11.96 -11.64 -16.21
C VAL A 76 -12.84 -12.18 -17.33
N LYS A 77 -12.76 -11.55 -18.51
CA LYS A 77 -13.50 -11.94 -19.71
C LYS A 77 -12.61 -12.67 -20.71
#